data_AF-A0A933K843-F1
#
_entry.id   AF-A0A933K843-F1
#
_cell.length_a   1.000
_cell.length_b   1.000
_cell.length_c   1.000
_cell.angle_alpha   90.00
_cell.angle_beta   90.00
_cell.angle_gamma   90.00
#
_symmetry.space_group_name_H-M   'P 1'
#
loop_
_entity.id
_entity.type
_entity.pdbx_description
1 polymer ?
#
loop_
_entity_poly.entity_id
_entity_poly.type
_entity_poly.pdbx_seq_one_letter_code
_entity_poly.pdbx_strand_id
1 'polypeptide(L)'
;MALALKVGAALISGSDLPDRDDLVRRFEDTCVDLVAVGTIGDQVPLVAENRALVKLGLARLARTSHLGLQSVLAQDGIVGGPVPGEWVSFNLVPRLNAAGRISDPAQALALLLCRDPDEARSLARNLTALNEKRKRLVDQLWRQTLEDSARWRESLFPVAVLASPYKGLMGLIATRMRDLLGRPAAALASDGARAVGSARSVEGVHVTRALEAGSAHLDQFGGHEQAAGLSLPLDRLDDLTGALEAHMRKTFPGGLSKPRLSIAGEVATGELLEAVPLALESLAPFGEGNPRPLFLMRRVKVSGLARVGRGGQHVRLTCPGLPSAVETLGFGLAQPAQAALERSAALDLAFSVEQRTAGGRATIMMRIEDLKVPG
;
A
#
# COMPACT_ATOMS: atom_id res chain seq x y z
N MET A 1 -5.27 -15.27 -6.09
CA MET A 1 -6.27 -15.35 -7.19
C MET A 1 -5.85 -16.18 -8.41
N ALA A 2 -4.58 -16.18 -8.84
CA ALA A 2 -4.13 -16.96 -10.01
C ALA A 2 -4.48 -18.46 -9.93
N LEU A 3 -4.41 -19.07 -8.74
CA LEU A 3 -4.82 -20.46 -8.53
C LEU A 3 -6.30 -20.70 -8.88
N ALA A 4 -7.19 -19.78 -8.50
CA ALA A 4 -8.62 -19.90 -8.80
C ALA A 4 -8.90 -19.88 -10.31
N LEU A 5 -8.18 -19.02 -11.06
CA LEU A 5 -8.23 -19.00 -12.52
C LEU A 5 -7.81 -20.36 -13.11
N LYS A 6 -6.66 -20.88 -12.69
CA LYS A 6 -6.12 -22.15 -13.18
C LYS A 6 -7.03 -23.33 -12.87
N VAL A 7 -7.59 -23.37 -11.66
CA VAL A 7 -8.55 -24.40 -11.25
C VAL A 7 -9.81 -24.31 -12.10
N GLY A 8 -10.37 -23.12 -12.32
CA GLY A 8 -11.53 -22.93 -13.19
C GLY A 8 -11.27 -23.38 -14.63
N ALA A 9 -10.13 -22.98 -15.21
CA ALA A 9 -9.72 -23.41 -16.55
C ALA A 9 -9.53 -24.93 -16.64
N ALA A 10 -8.88 -25.54 -15.64
CA ALA A 10 -8.69 -26.99 -15.57
C ALA A 10 -10.01 -27.75 -15.45
N LEU A 11 -10.97 -27.25 -14.66
CA LEU A 11 -12.30 -27.85 -14.53
C LEU A 11 -13.07 -27.83 -15.86
N ILE A 12 -13.00 -26.73 -16.62
CA ILE A 12 -13.64 -26.65 -17.95
C ILE A 12 -12.96 -27.60 -18.93
N SER A 13 -11.62 -27.59 -18.96
CA SER A 13 -10.81 -28.44 -19.82
C SER A 13 -11.07 -29.94 -19.56
N GLY A 14 -11.25 -30.33 -18.30
CA GLY A 14 -11.57 -31.71 -17.89
C GLY A 14 -13.06 -32.08 -17.89
N SER A 15 -13.96 -31.18 -18.30
CA SER A 15 -15.41 -31.43 -18.31
C SER A 15 -15.87 -32.23 -19.55
N ASP A 16 -17.16 -32.57 -19.65
CA ASP A 16 -17.82 -33.13 -20.85
C ASP A 16 -18.56 -32.09 -21.72
N LEU A 17 -18.30 -30.79 -21.50
CA LEU A 17 -18.88 -29.70 -22.30
C LEU A 17 -18.37 -29.65 -23.75
N PRO A 18 -19.20 -29.35 -24.75
CA PRO A 18 -18.73 -29.08 -26.12
C PRO A 18 -17.84 -27.81 -26.14
N ASP A 19 -16.97 -27.71 -27.13
CA ASP A 19 -16.10 -26.53 -27.38
C ASP A 19 -15.24 -26.08 -26.19
N ARG A 20 -14.74 -27.04 -25.39
CA ARG A 20 -13.98 -26.79 -24.14
C ARG A 20 -12.87 -25.76 -24.30
N ASP A 21 -12.06 -25.89 -25.35
CA ASP A 21 -10.93 -24.98 -25.57
C ASP A 21 -11.38 -23.53 -25.74
N ASP A 22 -12.54 -23.32 -26.36
CA ASP A 22 -13.12 -22.00 -26.53
C ASP A 22 -13.74 -21.49 -25.22
N LEU A 23 -14.39 -22.36 -24.46
CA LEU A 23 -14.90 -22.04 -23.13
C LEU A 23 -13.78 -21.65 -22.17
N VAL A 24 -12.64 -22.35 -22.18
CA VAL A 24 -11.45 -22.00 -21.40
C VAL A 24 -10.97 -20.60 -21.77
N ARG A 25 -10.79 -20.31 -23.06
CA ARG A 25 -10.35 -18.98 -23.52
C ARG A 25 -11.30 -17.87 -23.08
N ARG A 26 -12.61 -18.07 -23.20
CA ARG A 26 -13.62 -17.09 -22.75
C ARG A 26 -13.60 -16.90 -21.25
N PHE A 27 -13.48 -17.99 -20.49
CA PHE A 27 -13.39 -17.95 -19.03
C PHE A 27 -12.16 -17.17 -18.59
N GLU A 28 -11.00 -17.49 -19.16
CA GLU A 28 -9.74 -16.79 -18.85
C GLU A 28 -9.83 -15.29 -19.18
N ASP A 29 -10.32 -14.93 -20.38
CA ASP A 29 -10.49 -13.53 -20.80
C ASP A 29 -11.49 -12.77 -19.90
N THR A 30 -12.52 -13.44 -19.38
CA THR A 30 -13.53 -12.82 -18.51
C THR A 30 -13.05 -12.65 -17.06
N CYS A 31 -12.10 -13.47 -16.60
CA CYS A 31 -11.66 -13.49 -15.21
C CYS A 31 -10.27 -12.87 -14.99
N VAL A 32 -9.46 -12.66 -16.02
CA VAL A 32 -8.07 -12.20 -15.86
C VAL A 32 -7.96 -10.81 -15.23
N ASP A 33 -8.96 -9.94 -15.40
CA ASP A 33 -9.03 -8.65 -14.71
C ASP A 33 -9.23 -8.80 -13.19
N LEU A 34 -10.13 -9.68 -12.75
CA LEU A 34 -10.30 -10.05 -11.34
C LEU A 34 -9.02 -10.65 -10.75
N VAL A 35 -8.30 -11.45 -11.55
CA VAL A 35 -7.00 -11.99 -11.16
C VAL A 35 -5.98 -10.87 -10.96
N ALA A 36 -5.93 -9.88 -11.86
CA ALA A 36 -5.06 -8.73 -11.67
C ALA A 36 -5.40 -7.95 -10.39
N VAL A 37 -6.68 -7.65 -10.16
CA VAL A 37 -7.14 -6.91 -8.97
C VAL A 37 -6.77 -7.66 -7.69
N GLY A 38 -7.03 -8.96 -7.63
CA GLY A 38 -6.69 -9.77 -6.45
C GLY A 38 -5.19 -9.95 -6.26
N THR A 39 -4.43 -10.13 -7.33
CA THR A 39 -2.96 -10.28 -7.26
C THR A 39 -2.29 -8.99 -6.78
N ILE A 40 -2.74 -7.83 -7.28
CA ILE A 40 -2.30 -6.52 -6.77
C ILE A 40 -2.74 -6.35 -5.31
N GLY A 41 -3.97 -6.76 -4.96
CA GLY A 41 -4.52 -6.64 -3.62
C GLY A 41 -3.82 -7.50 -2.56
N ASP A 42 -3.32 -8.67 -2.95
CA ASP A 42 -2.56 -9.58 -2.09
C ASP A 42 -1.10 -9.14 -1.92
N GLN A 43 -0.65 -8.09 -2.62
CA GLN A 43 0.73 -7.61 -2.60
C GLN A 43 1.74 -8.74 -2.86
N VAL A 44 1.46 -9.64 -3.80
CA VAL A 44 2.41 -10.70 -4.17
C VAL A 44 3.43 -10.18 -5.19
N PRO A 45 4.66 -10.74 -5.22
CA PRO A 45 5.67 -10.32 -6.17
C PRO A 45 5.20 -10.39 -7.64
N LEU A 46 5.30 -9.26 -8.35
CA LEU A 46 4.97 -9.08 -9.76
C LEU A 46 6.14 -9.48 -10.67
N VAL A 47 6.54 -10.75 -10.54
CA VAL A 47 7.55 -11.40 -11.36
C VAL A 47 6.94 -12.57 -12.15
N ALA A 48 7.61 -13.00 -13.22
CA ALA A 48 7.24 -14.17 -14.03
C ALA A 48 5.72 -14.24 -14.34
N GLU A 49 5.04 -15.28 -13.86
CA GLU A 49 3.62 -15.53 -14.13
C GLU A 49 2.68 -14.46 -13.54
N ASN A 50 2.90 -14.04 -12.29
CA ASN A 50 2.09 -12.98 -11.67
C ASN A 50 2.17 -11.69 -12.50
N ARG A 51 3.36 -11.36 -13.01
CA ARG A 51 3.57 -10.20 -13.87
C ARG A 51 2.78 -10.32 -15.18
N ALA A 52 2.82 -11.49 -15.82
CA ALA A 52 2.09 -11.74 -17.07
C ALA A 52 0.58 -11.62 -16.86
N LEU A 53 0.04 -12.28 -15.83
CA LEU A 53 -1.38 -12.24 -15.48
C LEU A 53 -1.84 -10.82 -15.13
N VAL A 54 -1.07 -10.08 -14.33
CA VAL A 54 -1.42 -8.69 -13.99
C VAL A 54 -1.36 -7.79 -15.22
N LYS A 55 -0.37 -7.93 -16.11
CA LYS A 55 -0.29 -7.14 -17.34
C LYS A 55 -1.49 -7.37 -18.25
N LEU A 56 -1.88 -8.64 -18.47
CA LEU A 56 -3.07 -8.99 -19.24
C LEU A 56 -4.35 -8.52 -18.56
N GLY A 57 -4.45 -8.70 -17.24
CA GLY A 57 -5.63 -8.32 -16.48
C GLY A 57 -5.84 -6.81 -16.37
N LEU A 58 -4.79 -5.99 -16.30
CA LEU A 58 -4.92 -4.53 -16.37
C LEU A 58 -5.39 -4.06 -17.76
N ALA A 59 -4.89 -4.67 -18.82
CA ALA A 59 -5.38 -4.42 -20.18
C ALA A 59 -6.84 -4.84 -20.34
N ARG A 60 -7.24 -5.95 -19.70
CA ARG A 60 -8.64 -6.39 -19.67
C ARG A 60 -9.51 -5.46 -18.82
N LEU A 61 -9.03 -5.00 -17.67
CA LEU A 61 -9.74 -4.14 -16.73
C LEU A 61 -10.18 -2.82 -17.39
N ALA A 62 -9.34 -2.25 -18.27
CA ALA A 62 -9.67 -1.07 -19.08
C ALA A 62 -10.93 -1.24 -19.95
N ARG A 63 -11.29 -2.48 -20.28
CA ARG A 63 -12.46 -2.87 -21.07
C ARG A 63 -13.26 -3.99 -20.39
N THR A 64 -13.28 -3.98 -19.06
CA THR A 64 -13.92 -5.03 -18.25
C THR A 64 -15.40 -5.17 -18.58
N SER A 65 -15.91 -6.40 -18.57
CA SER A 65 -17.34 -6.68 -18.69
C SER A 65 -18.09 -6.64 -17.35
N HIS A 66 -17.37 -6.51 -16.23
CA HIS A 66 -17.98 -6.48 -14.89
C HIS A 66 -18.56 -5.11 -14.61
N LEU A 67 -19.89 -4.99 -14.63
CA LEU A 67 -20.61 -3.72 -14.46
C LEU A 67 -20.23 -2.98 -13.17
N GLY A 68 -19.96 -3.72 -12.10
CA GLY A 68 -19.48 -3.16 -10.84
C GLY A 68 -18.11 -2.49 -10.97
N LEU A 69 -17.15 -3.12 -11.66
CA LEU A 69 -15.83 -2.54 -11.89
C LEU A 69 -15.89 -1.35 -12.85
N GLN A 70 -16.71 -1.44 -13.91
CA GLN A 70 -16.99 -0.29 -14.78
C GLN A 70 -17.51 0.91 -13.98
N SER A 71 -18.44 0.67 -13.04
CA SER A 71 -19.02 1.71 -12.19
C SER A 71 -17.98 2.35 -11.25
N VAL A 72 -17.01 1.57 -10.74
CA VAL A 72 -15.92 2.12 -9.91
C VAL A 72 -14.93 2.93 -10.75
N LEU A 73 -14.58 2.46 -11.94
CA LEU A 73 -13.69 3.17 -12.88
C LEU A 73 -14.31 4.52 -13.31
N ALA A 74 -15.60 4.51 -13.65
CA ALA A 74 -16.33 5.71 -14.07
C ALA A 74 -16.39 6.79 -12.99
N GLN A 75 -16.47 6.42 -11.70
CA GLN A 75 -16.42 7.38 -10.58
C GLN A 75 -15.11 8.18 -10.52
N ASP A 76 -14.02 7.61 -11.03
CA ASP A 76 -12.70 8.23 -11.04
C ASP A 76 -12.35 8.81 -12.44
N GLY A 77 -13.32 8.83 -13.36
CA GLY A 77 -13.12 9.36 -14.72
C GLY A 77 -12.31 8.45 -15.64
N ILE A 78 -12.09 7.18 -15.28
CA ILE A 78 -11.36 6.22 -16.09
C ILE A 78 -12.36 5.50 -17.01
N VAL A 79 -12.54 6.00 -18.23
CA VAL A 79 -13.47 5.43 -19.21
C VAL A 79 -12.72 5.15 -20.50
N GLY A 80 -12.56 3.87 -20.85
CA GLY A 80 -11.91 3.43 -22.09
C GLY A 80 -10.39 3.70 -22.17
N GLY A 81 -9.78 4.18 -21.09
CA GLY A 81 -8.34 4.44 -20.97
C GLY A 81 -7.58 3.33 -20.23
N PRO A 82 -6.24 3.33 -20.30
CA PRO A 82 -5.41 2.40 -19.54
C PRO A 82 -5.63 2.56 -18.03
N VAL A 83 -5.63 1.44 -17.30
CA VAL A 83 -5.76 1.41 -15.84
C VAL A 83 -4.39 1.15 -15.21
N PRO A 84 -3.77 2.13 -14.53
CA PRO A 84 -2.49 1.91 -13.87
C PRO A 84 -2.59 0.89 -12.73
N GLY A 85 -1.59 0.03 -12.56
CA GLY A 85 -1.54 -0.94 -11.46
C GLY A 85 -1.52 -0.25 -10.08
N GLU A 86 -0.82 0.88 -9.99
CA GLU A 86 -0.79 1.74 -8.81
C GLU A 86 -2.20 2.28 -8.50
N TRP A 87 -2.98 2.67 -9.51
CA TRP A 87 -4.36 3.09 -9.28
C TRP A 87 -5.20 1.95 -8.72
N VAL A 88 -5.04 0.73 -9.22
CA VAL A 88 -5.72 -0.46 -8.66
C VAL A 88 -5.33 -0.67 -7.19
N SER A 89 -4.05 -0.59 -6.87
CA SER A 89 -3.51 -0.78 -5.51
C SER A 89 -4.00 0.29 -4.51
N PHE A 90 -4.05 1.56 -4.92
CA PHE A 90 -4.37 2.68 -4.03
C PHE A 90 -5.84 3.12 -4.05
N ASN A 91 -6.62 2.75 -5.07
CA ASN A 91 -8.02 3.18 -5.21
C ASN A 91 -9.00 2.00 -5.22
N LEU A 92 -8.88 1.07 -6.18
CA LEU A 92 -9.84 -0.03 -6.34
C LEU A 92 -9.78 -1.04 -5.18
N VAL A 93 -8.59 -1.58 -4.90
CA VAL A 93 -8.38 -2.57 -3.82
C VAL A 93 -8.84 -2.02 -2.45
N PRO A 94 -8.51 -0.79 -2.04
CA PRO A 94 -9.00 -0.24 -0.78
C PRO A 94 -10.51 -0.07 -0.69
N ARG A 95 -11.21 0.17 -1.83
CA ARG A 95 -12.69 0.21 -1.87
C ARG A 95 -13.28 -1.17 -1.61
N LEU A 96 -12.77 -2.20 -2.29
CA LEU A 96 -13.21 -3.58 -2.09
C LEU A 96 -12.94 -4.05 -0.65
N ASN A 97 -11.74 -3.78 -0.14
CA ASN A 97 -11.34 -4.20 1.20
C ASN A 97 -11.98 -3.40 2.33
N ALA A 98 -12.58 -2.23 2.04
CA ALA A 98 -13.24 -1.43 3.07
C ALA A 98 -14.42 -2.16 3.70
N ALA A 99 -15.21 -2.87 2.89
CA ALA A 99 -16.34 -3.65 3.34
C ALA A 99 -15.91 -4.67 4.41
N GLY A 100 -14.93 -5.53 4.11
CA GLY A 100 -14.47 -6.54 5.07
C GLY A 100 -13.72 -6.01 6.31
N ARG A 101 -13.37 -4.72 6.35
CA ARG A 101 -12.70 -4.11 7.52
C ARG A 101 -13.67 -3.46 8.50
N ILE A 102 -14.77 -2.89 8.02
CA ILE A 102 -15.67 -2.04 8.82
C ILE A 102 -17.17 -2.30 8.59
N SER A 103 -17.54 -3.30 7.78
CA SER A 103 -18.92 -3.62 7.40
C SER A 103 -19.02 -5.10 6.95
N ASP A 104 -20.03 -5.44 6.15
CA ASP A 104 -20.22 -6.78 5.57
C ASP A 104 -19.38 -6.97 4.29
N PRO A 105 -18.41 -7.91 4.27
CA PRO A 105 -17.63 -8.26 3.08
C PRO A 105 -18.46 -8.64 1.84
N ALA A 106 -19.69 -9.15 2.01
CA ALA A 106 -20.54 -9.59 0.91
C ALA A 106 -20.86 -8.47 -0.09
N GLN A 107 -20.78 -7.20 0.32
CA GLN A 107 -20.98 -6.05 -0.55
C GLN A 107 -19.91 -5.95 -1.66
N ALA A 108 -18.66 -6.31 -1.35
CA ALA A 108 -17.60 -6.33 -2.37
C ALA A 108 -17.85 -7.45 -3.39
N LEU A 109 -18.29 -8.62 -2.93
CA LEU A 109 -18.65 -9.73 -3.81
C LEU A 109 -19.88 -9.39 -4.67
N ALA A 110 -20.90 -8.77 -4.07
CA ALA A 110 -22.10 -8.31 -4.79
C ALA A 110 -21.73 -7.35 -5.92
N LEU A 111 -20.80 -6.41 -5.69
CA LEU A 111 -20.29 -5.52 -6.74
C LEU A 111 -19.71 -6.32 -7.92
N LEU A 112 -18.83 -7.30 -7.63
CA LEU A 112 -18.13 -8.07 -8.66
C LEU A 112 -19.05 -8.99 -9.46
N LEU A 113 -20.16 -9.42 -8.88
CA LEU A 113 -21.12 -10.34 -9.52
C LEU A 113 -22.35 -9.64 -10.11
N CYS A 114 -22.54 -8.35 -9.85
CA CYS A 114 -23.72 -7.61 -10.24
C CYS A 114 -23.91 -7.57 -11.77
N ARG A 115 -25.15 -7.81 -12.21
CA ARG A 115 -25.58 -7.82 -13.62
C ARG A 115 -26.55 -6.70 -13.98
N ASP A 116 -26.96 -5.89 -12.99
CA ASP A 116 -27.83 -4.75 -13.20
C ASP A 116 -27.02 -3.43 -13.17
N PRO A 117 -27.10 -2.58 -14.21
CA PRO A 117 -26.33 -1.34 -14.26
C PRO A 117 -26.64 -0.34 -13.14
N ASP A 118 -27.89 -0.25 -12.68
CA ASP A 118 -28.29 0.68 -11.62
C ASP A 118 -27.81 0.22 -10.25
N GLU A 119 -27.96 -1.08 -9.97
CA GLU A 119 -27.45 -1.73 -8.78
C GLU A 119 -25.91 -1.63 -8.73
N ALA A 120 -25.21 -1.88 -9.84
CA ALA A 120 -23.75 -1.75 -9.91
C ALA A 120 -23.27 -0.33 -9.56
N ARG A 121 -23.96 0.71 -10.07
CA ARG A 121 -23.70 2.11 -9.70
C ARG A 121 -23.96 2.39 -8.23
N SER A 122 -24.99 1.77 -7.65
CA SER A 122 -25.31 1.90 -6.22
C SER A 122 -24.23 1.25 -5.34
N LEU A 123 -23.87 0.00 -5.64
CA LEU A 123 -22.83 -0.76 -4.95
C LEU A 123 -21.48 -0.06 -5.00
N ALA A 124 -21.09 0.47 -6.17
CA ALA A 124 -19.85 1.23 -6.33
C ALA A 124 -19.83 2.48 -5.45
N ARG A 125 -20.92 3.26 -5.42
CA ARG A 125 -21.05 4.45 -4.55
C ARG A 125 -20.94 4.08 -3.08
N ASN A 126 -21.58 2.99 -2.68
CA ASN A 126 -21.55 2.51 -1.31
C ASN A 126 -20.15 2.06 -0.87
N LEU A 127 -19.44 1.28 -1.70
CA LEU A 127 -18.05 0.88 -1.39
C LEU A 127 -17.09 2.08 -1.34
N THR A 128 -17.29 3.08 -2.20
CA THR A 128 -16.55 4.35 -2.12
C THR A 128 -16.83 5.06 -0.80
N ALA A 129 -18.09 5.16 -0.37
CA ALA A 129 -18.46 5.76 0.92
C ALA A 129 -17.88 4.98 2.12
N LEU A 130 -17.87 3.64 2.06
CA LEU A 130 -17.24 2.80 3.06
C LEU A 130 -15.73 3.02 3.12
N ASN A 131 -15.05 3.16 1.98
CA ASN A 131 -13.62 3.46 1.97
C ASN A 131 -13.32 4.83 2.61
N GLU A 132 -14.14 5.85 2.32
CA GLU A 132 -13.99 7.18 2.94
C GLU A 132 -14.31 7.16 4.45
N LYS A 133 -15.28 6.35 4.88
CA LYS A 133 -15.52 6.11 6.32
C LYS A 133 -14.32 5.40 6.97
N ARG A 134 -13.78 4.36 6.32
CA ARG A 134 -12.60 3.62 6.78
C ARG A 134 -11.39 4.55 6.93
N LYS A 135 -11.10 5.42 5.94
CA LYS A 135 -10.00 6.39 6.01
C LYS A 135 -10.14 7.31 7.23
N ARG A 136 -11.32 7.89 7.44
CA ARG A 136 -11.61 8.76 8.60
C ARG A 136 -11.41 8.04 9.94
N LEU A 137 -11.89 6.80 10.06
CA LEU A 137 -11.71 6.00 11.27
C LEU A 137 -10.22 5.69 11.52
N VAL A 138 -9.47 5.32 10.48
CA VAL A 138 -8.03 5.08 10.60
C VAL A 138 -7.30 6.35 11.03
N ASP A 139 -7.64 7.52 10.49
CA ASP A 139 -7.01 8.79 10.87
C ASP A 139 -7.37 9.22 12.30
N GLN A 140 -8.57 8.89 12.78
CA GLN A 140 -8.94 9.10 14.18
C GLN A 140 -8.13 8.18 15.12
N LEU A 141 -8.12 6.87 14.84
CA LEU A 141 -7.37 5.88 15.61
C LEU A 141 -5.87 6.16 15.60
N TRP A 142 -5.35 6.65 14.48
CA TRP A 142 -3.95 7.05 14.36
C TRP A 142 -3.62 8.23 15.27
N ARG A 143 -4.48 9.25 15.34
CA ARG A 143 -4.29 10.37 16.28
C ARG A 143 -4.28 9.90 17.74
N GLN A 144 -5.21 9.03 18.12
CA GLN A 144 -5.23 8.40 19.46
C GLN A 144 -3.94 7.61 19.73
N THR A 145 -3.45 6.87 18.73
CA THR A 145 -2.17 6.14 18.84
C THR A 145 -1.00 7.09 19.12
N LEU A 146 -0.99 8.27 18.48
CA LEU A 146 0.04 9.29 18.68
C LEU A 146 -0.06 9.99 20.03
N GLU A 147 -1.24 10.08 20.64
CA GLU A 147 -1.41 10.66 21.99
C GLU A 147 -0.68 9.82 23.06
N ASP A 148 -0.67 8.49 22.93
CA ASP A 148 0.03 7.57 23.85
C ASP A 148 1.46 7.21 23.40
N SER A 149 2.04 8.03 22.54
CA SER A 149 3.31 7.72 21.88
C SER A 149 4.54 7.65 22.79
N ALA A 150 4.48 8.26 23.97
CA ALA A 150 5.52 8.13 24.98
C ALA A 150 5.73 6.67 25.42
N ARG A 151 4.68 5.85 25.42
CA ARG A 151 4.75 4.44 25.87
C ARG A 151 5.42 3.51 24.86
N TRP A 152 5.39 3.85 23.58
CA TRP A 152 5.85 2.95 22.53
C TRP A 152 7.01 3.47 21.69
N ARG A 153 7.33 4.78 21.71
CA ARG A 153 8.38 5.36 20.85
C ARG A 153 9.77 4.75 21.04
N GLU A 154 10.12 4.41 22.28
CA GLU A 154 11.46 3.89 22.59
C GLU A 154 11.55 2.37 22.44
N SER A 155 10.41 1.67 22.36
CA SER A 155 10.35 0.21 22.25
C SER A 155 10.87 -0.29 20.90
N LEU A 156 11.56 -1.43 20.92
CA LEU A 156 11.95 -2.16 19.71
C LEU A 156 10.77 -2.93 19.08
N PHE A 157 9.72 -3.19 19.86
CA PHE A 157 8.45 -3.74 19.39
C PHE A 157 7.27 -2.98 20.01
N PRO A 158 6.98 -1.76 19.52
CA PRO A 158 5.85 -0.97 19.97
C PRO A 158 4.50 -1.70 19.82
N VAL A 159 3.69 -1.64 20.88
CA VAL A 159 2.31 -2.15 20.91
C VAL A 159 1.36 -1.02 21.28
N ALA A 160 0.39 -0.71 20.42
CA ALA A 160 -0.68 0.25 20.72
C ALA A 160 -1.98 -0.47 21.05
N VAL A 161 -2.69 -0.01 22.07
CA VAL A 161 -4.03 -0.49 22.42
C VAL A 161 -5.04 0.63 22.24
N LEU A 162 -6.11 0.34 21.50
CA LEU A 162 -7.11 1.31 21.08
C LEU A 162 -8.50 0.84 21.49
N ALA A 163 -9.26 1.69 22.17
CA ALA A 163 -10.68 1.47 22.42
C ALA A 163 -11.46 1.61 21.12
N SER A 164 -11.67 0.50 20.42
CA SER A 164 -12.28 0.49 19.09
C SER A 164 -13.02 -0.82 18.82
N PRO A 165 -14.24 -0.77 18.25
CA PRO A 165 -14.94 -1.97 17.82
C PRO A 165 -14.35 -2.55 16.52
N TYR A 166 -13.48 -1.80 15.82
CA TYR A 166 -13.03 -2.13 14.47
C TYR A 166 -11.70 -2.88 14.46
N LYS A 167 -11.73 -4.17 14.85
CA LYS A 167 -10.56 -5.08 14.83
C LYS A 167 -9.87 -5.12 13.45
N GLY A 168 -10.65 -5.07 12.36
CA GLY A 168 -10.14 -5.06 10.99
C GLY A 168 -9.27 -3.84 10.61
N LEU A 169 -9.25 -2.79 11.42
CA LEU A 169 -8.39 -1.62 11.22
C LEU A 169 -7.01 -1.74 11.86
N MET A 170 -6.82 -2.69 12.79
CA MET A 170 -5.57 -2.79 13.55
C MET A 170 -4.35 -3.06 12.68
N GLY A 171 -4.51 -3.87 11.62
CA GLY A 171 -3.42 -4.08 10.65
C GLY A 171 -2.96 -2.78 9.97
N LEU A 172 -3.86 -1.82 9.74
CA LEU A 172 -3.50 -0.53 9.14
C LEU A 172 -2.77 0.39 10.13
N ILE A 173 -3.17 0.37 11.41
CA ILE A 173 -2.49 1.12 12.45
C ILE A 173 -1.08 0.54 12.69
N ALA A 174 -0.96 -0.79 12.80
CA ALA A 174 0.32 -1.47 12.93
C ALA A 174 1.26 -1.16 11.75
N THR A 175 0.73 -1.14 10.51
CA THR A 175 1.50 -0.70 9.33
C THR A 175 1.99 0.74 9.47
N ARG A 176 1.13 1.69 9.89
CA ARG A 176 1.57 3.09 10.09
C ARG A 176 2.63 3.22 11.19
N MET A 177 2.51 2.47 12.29
CA MET A 177 3.52 2.44 13.35
C MET A 177 4.85 1.90 12.84
N ARG A 178 4.82 0.78 12.12
CA ARG A 178 5.99 0.19 11.48
C ARG A 178 6.68 1.18 10.55
N ASP A 179 5.92 1.80 9.66
CA ASP A 179 6.45 2.73 8.66
C ASP A 179 7.04 3.98 9.32
N LEU A 180 6.41 4.48 10.39
CA LEU A 180 6.90 5.63 11.17
C LEU A 180 8.22 5.32 11.90
N LEU A 181 8.35 4.13 12.49
CA LEU A 181 9.44 3.80 13.42
C LEU A 181 10.57 3.02 12.76
N GLY A 182 10.30 2.35 11.63
CA GLY A 182 11.23 1.39 11.02
C GLY A 182 11.44 0.15 11.89
N ARG A 183 10.40 -0.30 12.61
CA ARG A 183 10.45 -1.41 13.58
C ARG A 183 9.21 -2.29 13.45
N PRO A 184 9.24 -3.59 13.85
CA PRO A 184 8.00 -4.34 13.96
C PRO A 184 7.05 -3.64 14.94
N ALA A 185 5.75 -3.69 14.68
CA ALA A 185 4.76 -3.01 15.51
C ALA A 185 3.45 -3.79 15.57
N ALA A 186 2.74 -3.67 16.69
CA ALA A 186 1.40 -4.20 16.86
C ALA A 186 0.41 -3.10 17.22
N ALA A 187 -0.82 -3.25 16.75
CA ALA A 187 -1.96 -2.48 17.20
C ALA A 187 -3.08 -3.43 17.57
N LEU A 188 -3.78 -3.11 18.65
CA LEU A 188 -4.81 -3.94 19.27
C LEU A 188 -6.06 -3.13 19.51
N ALA A 189 -7.21 -3.69 19.13
CA ALA A 189 -8.52 -3.18 19.48
C ALA A 189 -8.96 -3.85 20.78
N SER A 190 -9.34 -3.05 21.78
CA SER A 190 -9.77 -3.55 23.09
C SER A 190 -11.22 -3.19 23.40
N ASP A 191 -11.91 -4.13 24.07
CA ASP A 191 -13.23 -3.96 24.68
C ASP A 191 -13.17 -3.72 26.20
N GLY A 192 -11.97 -3.53 26.75
CA GLY A 192 -11.73 -3.30 28.18
C GLY A 192 -11.34 -4.55 28.98
N ALA A 193 -11.64 -5.75 28.49
CA ALA A 193 -11.21 -7.01 29.12
C ALA A 193 -10.22 -7.78 28.25
N ARG A 194 -10.42 -7.78 26.93
CA ARG A 194 -9.58 -8.46 25.96
C ARG A 194 -9.11 -7.50 24.90
N ALA A 195 -8.02 -7.86 24.25
CA ALA A 195 -7.42 -7.11 23.16
C ALA A 195 -7.18 -8.05 21.98
N VAL A 196 -7.56 -7.62 20.78
CA VAL A 196 -7.39 -8.38 19.53
C VAL A 196 -6.86 -7.45 18.46
N GLY A 197 -5.85 -7.87 17.73
CA GLY A 197 -5.36 -7.05 16.64
C GLY A 197 -4.34 -7.73 15.77
N SER A 198 -3.39 -6.93 15.30
CA SER A 198 -2.45 -7.39 14.30
C SER A 198 -1.07 -6.77 14.49
N ALA A 199 -0.06 -7.57 14.21
CA ALA A 199 1.34 -7.17 14.16
C ALA A 199 1.84 -7.11 12.71
N ARG A 200 2.79 -6.22 12.46
CA ARG A 200 3.47 -6.01 11.18
C ARG A 200 4.97 -5.99 11.40
N SER A 201 5.72 -6.62 10.52
CA SER A 201 7.18 -6.71 10.62
C SER A 201 7.90 -5.80 9.65
N VAL A 202 9.20 -5.67 9.87
CA VAL A 202 10.18 -5.08 8.94
C VAL A 202 11.07 -6.19 8.38
N GLU A 203 11.85 -5.86 7.35
CA GLU A 203 12.86 -6.77 6.79
C GLU A 203 13.83 -7.26 7.88
N GLY A 204 14.13 -8.56 7.87
CA GLY A 204 15.05 -9.19 8.83
C GLY A 204 14.43 -9.51 10.20
N VAL A 205 13.14 -9.24 10.40
CA VAL A 205 12.42 -9.60 11.63
C VAL A 205 11.26 -10.54 11.30
N HIS A 206 11.21 -11.71 11.94
CA HIS A 206 10.07 -12.62 11.81
C HIS A 206 9.05 -12.38 12.94
N VAL A 207 7.93 -11.73 12.62
CA VAL A 207 6.98 -11.27 13.65
C VAL A 207 6.33 -12.41 14.44
N THR A 208 5.97 -13.53 13.81
CA THR A 208 5.41 -14.69 14.54
C THR A 208 6.40 -15.26 15.56
N ARG A 209 7.69 -15.39 15.20
CA ARG A 209 8.73 -15.86 16.14
C ARG A 209 8.98 -14.88 17.28
N ALA A 210 8.86 -13.58 17.01
CA ALA A 210 8.90 -12.59 18.08
C ALA A 210 7.71 -12.77 19.04
N LEU A 211 6.49 -13.01 18.52
CA LEU A 211 5.30 -13.28 19.33
C LEU A 211 5.40 -14.59 20.14
N GLU A 212 6.10 -15.62 19.64
CA GLU A 212 6.33 -16.87 20.38
C GLU A 212 7.03 -16.63 21.72
N ALA A 213 7.92 -15.63 21.80
CA ALA A 213 8.60 -15.26 23.04
C ALA A 213 7.63 -14.76 24.14
N GLY A 214 6.46 -14.23 23.75
CA GLY A 214 5.39 -13.79 24.65
C GLY A 214 4.18 -14.72 24.68
N SER A 215 4.29 -15.93 24.12
CA SER A 215 3.15 -16.84 23.91
C SER A 215 2.35 -17.18 25.17
N ALA A 216 2.99 -17.23 26.35
CA ALA A 216 2.32 -17.46 27.63
C ALA A 216 1.27 -16.38 27.99
N HIS A 217 1.40 -15.18 27.41
CA HIS A 217 0.53 -14.04 27.65
C HIS A 217 -0.58 -13.89 26.60
N LEU A 218 -0.53 -14.69 25.53
CA LEU A 218 -1.46 -14.64 24.40
C LEU A 218 -2.52 -15.73 24.53
N ASP A 219 -3.77 -15.42 24.18
CA ASP A 219 -4.80 -16.46 23.99
C ASP A 219 -4.59 -17.19 22.66
N GLN A 220 -4.28 -16.42 21.61
CA GLN A 220 -4.07 -16.90 20.25
C GLN A 220 -3.11 -15.97 19.52
N PHE A 221 -2.23 -16.55 18.70
CA PHE A 221 -1.44 -15.82 17.73
C PHE A 221 -1.11 -16.70 16.53
N GLY A 222 -0.84 -16.08 15.38
CA GLY A 222 -0.47 -16.81 14.18
C GLY A 222 -0.35 -15.91 12.96
N GLY A 223 0.39 -16.37 11.96
CA GLY A 223 0.62 -15.64 10.72
C GLY A 223 1.97 -15.98 10.10
N HIS A 224 2.48 -15.06 9.29
CA HIS A 224 3.71 -15.21 8.53
C HIS A 224 4.78 -14.24 9.02
N GLU A 225 5.96 -14.28 8.38
CA GLU A 225 7.11 -13.44 8.74
C GLU A 225 6.77 -11.94 8.84
N GLN A 226 5.95 -11.42 7.92
CA GLN A 226 5.66 -9.99 7.79
C GLN A 226 4.37 -9.53 8.51
N ALA A 227 3.50 -10.46 8.91
CA ALA A 227 2.21 -10.12 9.51
C ALA A 227 1.66 -11.27 10.37
N ALA A 228 1.13 -10.93 11.54
CA ALA A 228 0.47 -11.88 12.43
C ALA A 228 -0.81 -11.28 13.03
N GLY A 229 -1.79 -12.14 13.33
CA GLY A 229 -2.90 -11.85 14.22
C GLY A 229 -2.54 -12.27 15.64
N LEU A 230 -3.06 -11.55 16.63
CA LEU A 230 -2.86 -11.86 18.05
C LEU A 230 -4.05 -11.42 18.91
N SER A 231 -4.25 -12.12 20.02
CA SER A 231 -5.22 -11.76 21.06
C SER A 231 -4.70 -12.13 22.45
N LEU A 232 -5.13 -11.35 23.45
CA LEU A 232 -4.76 -11.54 24.85
C LEU A 232 -5.82 -10.94 25.80
N PRO A 233 -5.85 -11.39 27.07
CA PRO A 233 -6.41 -10.62 28.17
C PRO A 233 -5.66 -9.30 28.36
N LEU A 234 -6.39 -8.21 28.63
CA LEU A 234 -5.77 -6.87 28.70
C LEU A 234 -4.82 -6.71 29.90
N ASP A 235 -5.08 -7.44 30.99
CA ASP A 235 -4.23 -7.48 32.19
C ASP A 235 -2.85 -8.11 31.96
N ARG A 236 -2.65 -8.84 30.85
CA ARG A 236 -1.36 -9.44 30.45
C ARG A 236 -0.57 -8.59 29.45
N LEU A 237 -1.03 -7.38 29.13
CA LEU A 237 -0.38 -6.52 28.14
C LEU A 237 1.05 -6.15 28.53
N ASP A 238 1.27 -5.78 29.78
CA ASP A 238 2.58 -5.36 30.27
C ASP A 238 3.59 -6.52 30.22
N ASP A 239 3.15 -7.73 30.58
CA ASP A 239 3.99 -8.93 30.47
C ASP A 239 4.34 -9.25 29.00
N LEU A 240 3.37 -9.17 28.09
CA LEU A 240 3.61 -9.37 26.66
C LEU A 240 4.63 -8.36 26.13
N THR A 241 4.42 -7.07 26.40
CA THR A 241 5.33 -6.02 25.91
C THR A 241 6.75 -6.18 26.48
N GLY A 242 6.88 -6.55 27.76
CA GLY A 242 8.16 -6.88 28.38
C GLY A 242 8.85 -8.07 27.71
N ALA A 243 8.13 -9.17 27.45
CA ALA A 243 8.66 -10.35 26.77
C ALA A 243 9.13 -10.05 25.34
N LEU A 244 8.35 -9.27 24.59
CA LEU A 244 8.69 -8.85 23.23
C LEU A 244 9.94 -7.95 23.24
N GLU A 245 9.99 -6.97 24.14
CA GLU A 245 11.12 -6.05 24.24
C GLU A 245 12.43 -6.80 24.61
N ALA A 246 12.36 -7.71 25.59
CA ALA A 246 13.49 -8.55 25.98
C ALA A 246 13.99 -9.44 24.82
N HIS A 247 13.05 -10.05 24.08
CA HIS A 247 13.39 -10.84 22.90
C HIS A 247 14.06 -9.98 21.83
N MET A 248 13.51 -8.81 21.51
CA MET A 248 14.08 -7.92 20.50
C MET A 248 15.48 -7.42 20.87
N ARG A 249 15.72 -7.07 22.14
CA ARG A 249 17.06 -6.64 22.61
C ARG A 249 18.08 -7.78 22.57
N LYS A 250 17.66 -9.00 22.88
CA LYS A 250 18.52 -10.19 22.79
C LYS A 250 18.87 -10.54 21.35
N THR A 251 17.88 -10.49 20.45
CA THR A 251 18.05 -10.85 19.04
C THR A 251 18.77 -9.75 18.25
N PHE A 252 18.57 -8.48 18.62
CA PHE A 252 19.13 -7.31 17.95
C PHE A 252 19.87 -6.39 18.95
N PRO A 253 21.03 -6.82 19.49
CA PRO A 253 21.76 -6.06 20.51
C PRO A 253 22.27 -4.70 20.01
N GLY A 254 22.52 -4.56 18.70
CA GLY A 254 22.86 -3.28 18.04
C GLY A 254 21.65 -2.45 17.60
N GLY A 255 20.43 -2.88 17.94
CA GLY A 255 19.19 -2.34 17.41
C GLY A 255 18.86 -2.83 16.00
N LEU A 256 17.76 -2.31 15.46
CA LEU A 256 17.30 -2.64 14.11
C LEU A 256 18.04 -1.80 13.06
N SER A 257 18.32 -2.43 11.91
CA SER A 257 18.89 -1.71 10.77
C SER A 257 17.92 -0.64 10.29
N LYS A 258 18.45 0.53 9.92
CA LYS A 258 17.64 1.57 9.28
C LYS A 258 17.12 1.07 7.93
N PRO A 259 15.92 1.49 7.52
CA PRO A 259 15.42 1.25 6.16
C PRO A 259 16.45 1.70 5.12
N ARG A 260 16.63 0.91 4.06
CA ARG A 260 17.54 1.22 2.96
C ARG A 260 16.73 1.48 1.70
N LEU A 261 17.17 2.47 0.91
CA LEU A 261 16.64 2.70 -0.43
C LEU A 261 17.56 2.03 -1.45
N SER A 262 16.98 1.26 -2.36
CA SER A 262 17.69 0.73 -3.52
C SER A 262 17.66 1.76 -4.63
N ILE A 263 18.80 2.42 -4.88
CA ILE A 263 18.96 3.43 -5.93
C ILE A 263 19.39 2.74 -7.22
N ALA A 264 18.58 2.85 -8.26
CA ALA A 264 18.83 2.30 -9.59
C ALA A 264 19.93 3.05 -10.34
N GLY A 265 20.09 4.35 -10.06
CA GLY A 265 21.16 5.17 -10.65
C GLY A 265 21.17 6.59 -10.12
N GLU A 266 22.31 7.26 -10.29
CA GLU A 266 22.45 8.69 -10.03
C GLU A 266 22.17 9.48 -11.32
N VAL A 267 21.35 10.53 -11.22
CA VAL A 267 20.98 11.40 -12.34
C VAL A 267 21.61 12.77 -12.10
N ALA A 268 22.53 13.16 -12.98
CA ALA A 268 23.32 14.39 -12.82
C ALA A 268 22.60 15.66 -13.33
N THR A 269 21.72 15.55 -14.32
CA THR A 269 21.00 16.68 -14.93
C THR A 269 19.51 16.39 -15.07
N GLY A 270 18.69 17.43 -14.93
CA GLY A 270 17.24 17.31 -15.09
C GLY A 270 16.79 16.94 -16.52
N GLU A 271 17.66 17.11 -17.53
CA GLU A 271 17.36 16.79 -18.94
C GLU A 271 17.12 15.29 -19.17
N LEU A 272 17.77 14.42 -18.39
CA LEU A 272 17.53 12.97 -18.44
C LEU A 272 16.10 12.61 -18.03
N LEU A 273 15.41 13.50 -17.31
CA LEU A 273 14.02 13.27 -16.89
C LEU A 273 13.03 13.37 -18.04
N GLU A 274 13.40 13.95 -19.19
CA GLU A 274 12.51 14.04 -20.35
C GLU A 274 12.52 12.76 -21.22
N ALA A 275 13.66 12.07 -21.32
CA ALA A 275 13.82 10.88 -22.14
C ALA A 275 13.50 9.56 -21.42
N VAL A 276 13.69 9.53 -20.09
CA VAL A 276 13.61 8.31 -19.26
C VAL A 276 12.17 7.80 -18.98
N PRO A 277 11.14 8.64 -18.78
CA PRO A 277 9.82 8.17 -18.33
C PRO A 277 9.16 7.15 -19.27
N LEU A 278 9.20 7.37 -20.59
CA LEU A 278 8.60 6.45 -21.56
C LEU A 278 9.28 5.07 -21.56
N ALA A 279 10.61 5.05 -21.43
CA ALA A 279 11.36 3.80 -21.34
C ALA A 279 11.03 3.04 -20.04
N LEU A 280 10.86 3.76 -18.92
CA LEU A 280 10.48 3.16 -17.64
C LEU A 280 9.09 2.54 -17.68
N GLU A 281 8.12 3.15 -18.35
CA GLU A 281 6.77 2.58 -18.45
C GLU A 281 6.74 1.22 -19.17
N SER A 282 7.76 0.87 -19.97
CA SER A 282 7.91 -0.49 -20.51
C SER A 282 8.15 -1.57 -19.43
N LEU A 283 8.65 -1.16 -18.25
CA LEU A 283 8.86 -2.01 -17.08
C LEU A 283 7.59 -2.19 -16.24
N ALA A 284 6.51 -1.46 -16.53
CA ALA A 284 5.22 -1.66 -15.88
C ALA A 284 4.65 -3.07 -16.18
N PRO A 285 3.79 -3.64 -15.30
CA PRO A 285 3.24 -3.03 -14.09
C PRO A 285 4.23 -2.98 -12.93
N PHE A 286 4.23 -1.87 -12.19
CA PHE A 286 5.00 -1.71 -10.96
C PHE A 286 4.20 -2.20 -9.75
N GLY A 287 4.90 -2.70 -8.73
CA GLY A 287 4.30 -3.23 -7.50
C GLY A 287 5.31 -4.02 -6.67
N GLU A 288 4.82 -4.88 -5.78
CA GLU A 288 5.68 -5.75 -4.97
C GLU A 288 6.60 -6.58 -5.88
N GLY A 289 7.88 -6.73 -5.53
CA GLY A 289 8.87 -7.44 -6.35
C GLY A 289 9.24 -6.80 -7.70
N ASN A 290 8.57 -5.72 -8.12
CA ASN A 290 8.93 -4.89 -9.28
C ASN A 290 8.64 -3.41 -8.98
N PRO A 291 9.34 -2.79 -8.01
CA PRO A 291 9.10 -1.40 -7.64
C PRO A 291 9.49 -0.46 -8.79
N ARG A 292 8.91 0.73 -8.79
CA ARG A 292 9.36 1.80 -9.69
C ARG A 292 10.81 2.16 -9.36
N PRO A 293 11.73 2.25 -10.34
CA PRO A 293 13.12 2.58 -10.08
C PRO A 293 13.27 3.91 -9.34
N LEU A 294 14.08 3.91 -8.29
CA LEU A 294 14.46 5.12 -7.57
C LEU A 294 15.78 5.65 -8.08
N PHE A 295 15.82 6.93 -8.40
CA PHE A 295 17.00 7.66 -8.80
C PHE A 295 17.46 8.58 -7.67
N LEU A 296 18.75 8.89 -7.68
CA LEU A 296 19.35 9.86 -6.77
C LEU A 296 19.79 11.09 -7.56
N MET A 297 19.45 12.28 -7.08
CA MET A 297 20.05 13.52 -7.53
C MET A 297 20.66 14.23 -6.33
N ARG A 298 21.93 14.59 -6.44
CA ARG A 298 22.69 15.17 -5.33
C ARG A 298 22.70 16.69 -5.38
N ARG A 299 22.72 17.32 -4.21
CA ARG A 299 22.91 18.77 -4.04
C ARG A 299 21.94 19.61 -4.91
N VAL A 300 20.70 19.16 -5.03
CA VAL A 300 19.62 19.86 -5.74
C VAL A 300 19.29 21.14 -5.01
N LYS A 301 19.48 22.28 -5.68
CA LYS A 301 19.06 23.58 -5.13
C LYS A 301 17.54 23.66 -5.08
N VAL A 302 17.01 24.02 -3.92
CA VAL A 302 15.58 24.19 -3.69
C VAL A 302 15.32 25.66 -3.38
N SER A 303 14.51 26.32 -4.20
CA SER A 303 14.15 27.74 -4.04
C SER A 303 12.76 27.96 -3.45
N GLY A 304 11.95 26.90 -3.33
CA GLY A 304 10.59 27.01 -2.83
C GLY A 304 10.06 25.70 -2.27
N LEU A 305 9.18 25.83 -1.28
CA LEU A 305 8.44 24.73 -0.66
C LEU A 305 6.97 25.13 -0.56
N ALA A 306 6.09 24.33 -1.15
CA ALA A 306 4.65 24.48 -1.00
C ALA A 306 4.05 23.22 -0.37
N ARG A 307 3.31 23.38 0.72
CA ARG A 307 2.51 22.28 1.30
C ARG A 307 1.30 22.02 0.43
N VAL A 308 1.02 20.76 0.12
CA VAL A 308 -0.08 20.36 -0.77
C VAL A 308 -0.94 19.25 -0.15
N GLY A 309 -2.17 19.13 -0.66
CA GLY A 309 -3.16 18.15 -0.20
C GLY A 309 -3.87 18.56 1.10
N ARG A 310 -4.93 17.81 1.42
CA ARG A 310 -5.74 18.03 2.64
C ARG A 310 -4.88 17.74 3.88
N GLY A 311 -4.68 18.76 4.72
CA GLY A 311 -3.84 18.67 5.93
C GLY A 311 -2.38 19.09 5.73
N GLY A 312 -1.95 19.49 4.52
CA GLY A 312 -0.64 20.12 4.32
C GLY A 312 0.57 19.24 4.65
N GLN A 313 0.40 17.92 4.57
CA GLN A 313 1.38 16.90 4.93
C GLN A 313 2.25 16.44 3.75
N HIS A 314 1.87 16.78 2.52
CA HIS A 314 2.67 16.55 1.32
C HIS A 314 3.35 17.85 0.89
N VAL A 315 4.38 17.75 0.05
CA VAL A 315 5.20 18.89 -0.35
C VAL A 315 5.44 18.91 -1.86
N ARG A 316 5.41 20.11 -2.45
CA ARG A 316 5.97 20.41 -3.76
C ARG A 316 7.20 21.28 -3.56
N LEU A 317 8.32 20.88 -4.14
CA LEU A 317 9.56 21.63 -4.13
C LEU A 317 9.77 22.34 -5.47
N THR A 318 10.18 23.59 -5.42
CA THR A 318 10.63 24.33 -6.60
C THR A 318 12.14 24.16 -6.71
N CYS A 319 12.59 23.48 -7.76
CA CYS A 319 13.99 23.18 -8.00
C CYS A 319 14.43 23.83 -9.33
N PRO A 320 15.15 24.98 -9.32
CA PRO A 320 15.46 25.74 -10.53
C PRO A 320 16.28 24.98 -11.59
N GLY A 321 16.95 23.89 -11.21
CA GLY A 321 17.71 23.04 -12.13
C GLY A 321 16.88 21.95 -12.83
N LEU A 322 15.57 21.87 -12.57
CA LEU A 322 14.67 20.92 -13.25
C LEU A 322 13.97 21.59 -14.43
N PRO A 323 13.66 20.84 -15.51
CA PRO A 323 12.85 21.34 -16.62
C PRO A 323 11.48 21.81 -16.16
N SER A 324 10.90 22.79 -16.86
CA SER A 324 9.59 23.36 -16.53
C SER A 324 8.43 22.36 -16.65
N ALA A 325 8.61 21.28 -17.40
CA ALA A 325 7.66 20.18 -17.53
C ALA A 325 7.70 19.17 -16.36
N VAL A 326 8.68 19.30 -15.45
CA VAL A 326 8.86 18.42 -14.28
C VAL A 326 8.20 19.06 -13.06
N GLU A 327 7.21 18.37 -12.51
CA GLU A 327 6.60 18.70 -11.23
C GLU A 327 7.15 17.79 -10.14
N THR A 328 7.48 18.35 -8.97
CA THR A 328 7.92 17.55 -7.82
C THR A 328 6.78 17.29 -6.83
N LEU A 329 6.77 16.10 -6.22
CA LEU A 329 5.80 15.78 -5.19
C LEU A 329 6.37 14.80 -4.16
N GLY A 330 6.52 15.23 -2.92
CA GLY A 330 6.90 14.41 -1.78
C GLY A 330 5.70 14.11 -0.88
N PHE A 331 5.31 12.84 -0.75
CA PHE A 331 4.17 12.47 0.09
C PHE A 331 4.60 12.27 1.54
N GLY A 332 4.07 13.08 2.47
CA GLY A 332 4.39 12.94 3.90
C GLY A 332 5.70 13.64 4.27
N LEU A 333 6.36 14.28 3.30
CA LEU A 333 7.68 14.89 3.46
C LEU A 333 7.62 16.38 3.84
N ALA A 334 6.44 16.95 4.14
CA ALA A 334 6.34 18.38 4.43
C ALA A 334 7.20 18.83 5.63
N GLN A 335 7.16 18.09 6.74
CA GLN A 335 7.96 18.41 7.92
C GLN A 335 9.46 18.06 7.73
N PRO A 336 9.84 16.87 7.21
CA PRO A 336 11.23 16.57 6.90
C PRO A 336 11.86 17.57 5.92
N ALA A 337 11.15 17.95 4.85
CA ALA A 337 11.62 18.92 3.87
C ALA A 337 11.87 20.28 4.50
N GLN A 338 10.93 20.76 5.32
CA GLN A 338 11.08 22.04 6.01
C GLN A 338 12.31 22.04 6.93
N ALA A 339 12.47 21.03 7.78
CA ALA A 339 13.61 20.91 8.68
C ALA A 339 14.96 20.77 7.94
N ALA A 340 14.98 20.11 6.77
CA ALA A 340 16.18 20.00 5.96
C ALA A 340 16.55 21.34 5.29
N LEU A 341 15.57 22.10 4.81
CA LEU A 341 15.78 23.39 4.16
C LEU A 341 16.21 24.50 5.14
N GLU A 342 15.82 24.40 6.40
CA GLU A 342 16.35 25.26 7.48
C GLU A 342 17.87 25.09 7.67
N ARG A 343 18.43 23.94 7.29
CA ARG A 343 19.85 23.62 7.42
C ARG A 343 20.66 23.82 6.14
N SER A 344 20.03 23.72 4.97
CA SER A 344 20.71 23.82 3.68
C SER A 344 19.73 24.15 2.55
N ALA A 345 20.12 25.08 1.68
CA ALA A 345 19.36 25.39 0.45
C ALA A 345 19.53 24.32 -0.65
N ALA A 346 20.39 23.32 -0.43
CA ALA A 346 20.59 22.20 -1.34
C ALA A 346 20.28 20.88 -0.63
N LEU A 347 19.62 19.95 -1.32
CA LEU A 347 19.22 18.65 -0.81
C LEU A 347 19.67 17.51 -1.75
N ASP A 348 20.02 16.36 -1.18
CA ASP A 348 20.04 15.11 -1.93
C ASP A 348 18.62 14.56 -1.97
N LEU A 349 18.11 14.24 -3.17
CA LEU A 349 16.75 13.77 -3.41
C LEU A 349 16.76 12.34 -3.95
N ALA A 350 16.06 11.43 -3.29
CA ALA A 350 15.72 10.12 -3.82
C ALA A 350 14.30 10.17 -4.39
N PHE A 351 14.12 9.80 -5.66
CA PHE A 351 12.86 10.02 -6.36
C PHE A 351 12.57 8.96 -7.42
N SER A 352 11.30 8.77 -7.72
CA SER A 352 10.83 8.09 -8.93
C SER A 352 10.26 9.09 -9.92
N VAL A 353 10.15 8.68 -11.18
CA VAL A 353 9.54 9.47 -12.25
C VAL A 353 8.31 8.74 -12.82
N GLU A 354 7.23 9.48 -13.00
CA GLU A 354 5.95 9.03 -13.55
C GLU A 354 5.53 10.02 -14.64
N GLN A 355 5.08 9.53 -15.80
CA GLN A 355 4.46 10.39 -16.80
C GLN A 355 2.96 10.53 -16.49
N ARG A 356 2.49 11.77 -16.42
CA ARG A 356 1.06 12.08 -16.26
C ARG A 356 0.52 12.80 -17.48
N THR A 357 -0.63 12.34 -17.95
CA THR A 357 -1.37 13.02 -19.02
C THR A 357 -2.60 13.67 -18.39
N ALA A 358 -2.62 15.00 -18.34
CA ALA A 358 -3.77 15.77 -17.89
C ALA A 358 -4.14 16.79 -18.97
N GLY A 359 -5.40 16.81 -19.41
CA GLY A 359 -5.88 17.76 -20.42
C GLY A 359 -5.14 17.69 -21.76
N GLY A 360 -4.61 16.52 -22.14
CA GLY A 360 -3.85 16.32 -23.38
C GLY A 360 -2.38 16.76 -23.33
N ARG A 361 -1.90 17.32 -22.21
CA ARG A 361 -0.48 17.66 -22.00
C ARG A 361 0.20 16.57 -21.16
N ALA A 362 1.31 16.04 -21.67
CA ALA A 362 2.19 15.18 -20.90
C ALA A 362 3.03 16.04 -19.94
N THR A 363 3.02 15.68 -18.67
CA THR A 363 3.85 16.25 -17.61
C THR A 363 4.63 15.14 -16.94
N ILE A 364 5.80 15.45 -16.41
CA ILE A 364 6.64 14.48 -15.71
C ILE A 364 6.52 14.77 -14.22
N MET A 365 6.05 13.78 -13.48
CA MET A 365 5.96 13.84 -12.03
C MET A 365 7.21 13.19 -11.42
N MET A 366 8.07 14.01 -10.82
CA MET A 366 9.16 13.59 -9.96
C MET A 366 8.63 13.36 -8.54
N ARG A 367 8.32 12.11 -8.23
CA ARG A 367 7.83 11.72 -6.90
C ARG A 367 9.02 11.51 -5.96
N ILE A 368 9.17 12.38 -4.97
CA ILE A 368 10.24 12.33 -3.98
C ILE A 368 9.85 11.30 -2.91
N GLU A 369 10.67 10.26 -2.75
CA GLU A 369 10.49 9.24 -1.71
C GLU A 369 11.26 9.59 -0.44
N ASP A 370 12.44 10.22 -0.57
CA ASP A 370 13.23 10.68 0.58
C ASP A 370 14.11 11.87 0.21
N LEU A 371 14.50 12.64 1.22
CA LEU A 371 15.37 13.80 1.09
C LEU A 371 16.30 13.92 2.28
N LYS A 372 17.50 14.44 2.05
CA LYS A 372 18.43 14.77 3.12
C LYS A 372 19.30 15.98 2.78
N VAL A 373 19.86 16.58 3.82
CA VAL A 373 20.97 17.53 3.66
C VAL A 373 22.18 16.76 3.08
N PRO A 374 22.88 17.30 2.06
CA PRO A 374 24.08 16.69 1.52
C PRO A 374 25.11 16.41 2.63
N GLY A 375 25.73 15.24 2.53
CA GLY A 375 26.79 14.81 3.45
C GLY A 375 28.12 15.49 3.19
#